data_AF-A0A396S553-F1
#
_entry.id   AF-A0A396S553-F1
#
_cell.length_a   1.000
_cell.length_b   1.000
_cell.length_c   1.000
_cell.angle_alpha   90.00
_cell.angle_beta   90.00
_cell.angle_gamma   90.00
#
_symmetry.space_group_name_H-M   'P 1'
#
loop_
_entity.id
_entity.type
_entity.pdbx_description
1 polymer ?
#
loop_
_entity_poly.entity_id
_entity_poly.type
_entity_poly.pdbx_seq_one_letter_code
_entity_poly.pdbx_strand_id
1 'polypeptide(L)' 'MRELAFIEDEIRAEEITAKTMNWCAAQCKDAELRRILEEMAETHQLKVADLSRYLNHNLK' A
#
# COMPACT_ATOMS: atom_id res chain seq x y z
N MET A 1 3.77 -22.42 1.18
CA MET A 1 2.52 -22.13 1.93
C MET A 1 2.70 -21.07 3.00
N ARG A 2 3.58 -21.24 4.00
CA ARG A 2 3.76 -20.25 5.07
C ARG A 2 4.23 -18.87 4.56
N GLU A 3 5.15 -18.85 3.60
CA GLU A 3 5.66 -17.62 2.98
C GLU A 3 4.59 -16.87 2.16
N LEU A 4 3.76 -17.59 1.40
CA LEU A 4 2.66 -16.97 0.63
C LEU A 4 1.60 -16.35 1.56
N ALA A 5 1.31 -16.98 2.70
CA ALA A 5 0.40 -16.41 3.70
C ALA A 5 0.97 -15.12 4.32
N PHE A 6 2.29 -15.05 4.57
CA PHE A 6 2.93 -13.81 5.01
C PHE A 6 2.84 -12.70 3.95
N ILE A 7 2.97 -13.05 2.67
CA ILE A 7 2.85 -12.08 1.57
C ILE A 7 1.41 -11.57 1.46
N GLU A 8 0.41 -12.42 1.62
CA GLU A 8 -1.00 -11.99 1.67
C GLU A 8 -1.27 -11.02 2.83
N ASP A 9 -0.72 -11.29 4.02
CA ASP A 9 -0.87 -10.39 5.17
C ASP A 9 -0.11 -9.06 4.96
N GLU A 10 1.07 -9.10 4.35
CA GLU A 10 1.82 -7.89 3.98
C GLU A 10 1.03 -7.06 2.96
N ILE A 11 0.44 -7.67 1.93
CA ILE A 11 -0.43 -6.99 0.96
C ILE A 11 -1.57 -6.26 1.68
N ARG A 12 -2.25 -6.94 2.63
CA ARG A 12 -3.34 -6.30 3.40
C ARG A 12 -2.84 -5.14 4.25
N ALA A 13 -1.70 -5.28 4.91
CA ALA A 13 -1.11 -4.23 5.73
C ALA A 13 -0.74 -2.99 4.88
N GLU A 14 -0.13 -3.21 3.73
CA GLU A 14 0.24 -2.18 2.76
C GLU A 14 -1.00 -1.46 2.21
N GLU A 15 -2.06 -2.20 1.87
CA GLU A 15 -3.33 -1.61 1.42
C GLU A 15 -3.98 -0.71 2.48
N ILE A 16 -4.04 -1.18 3.74
CA ILE A 16 -4.60 -0.40 4.85
C ILE A 16 -3.78 0.87 5.05
N THR A 17 -2.45 0.75 5.00
CA THR A 17 -1.53 1.86 5.16
C THR A 17 -1.73 2.92 4.08
N ALA A 18 -1.74 2.52 2.80
CA ALA A 18 -1.99 3.43 1.68
C ALA A 18 -3.36 4.14 1.78
N LYS A 19 -4.41 3.39 2.10
CA LYS A 19 -5.77 3.94 2.25
C LYS A 19 -5.83 4.95 3.40
N THR A 20 -5.17 4.64 4.52
CA THR A 20 -5.12 5.52 5.69
C THR A 20 -4.35 6.80 5.36
N MET A 21 -3.22 6.71 4.67
CA MET A 21 -2.45 7.89 4.25
C MET A 21 -3.25 8.79 3.31
N ASN A 22 -3.94 8.23 2.31
CA ASN A 22 -4.83 8.99 1.44
C ASN A 22 -5.98 9.64 2.21
N TRP A 23 -6.56 8.94 3.18
CA TRP A 23 -7.59 9.51 4.04
C TRP A 23 -7.06 10.69 4.86
N CYS A 24 -5.87 10.54 5.46
CA CYS A 24 -5.19 11.63 6.16
C CYS A 24 -4.92 12.83 5.23
N ALA A 25 -4.42 12.57 4.02
CA ALA A 25 -4.14 13.60 3.02
C ALA A 25 -5.41 14.42 2.68
N ALA A 26 -6.56 13.74 2.55
CA ALA A 26 -7.84 14.39 2.29
C ALA A 26 -8.34 15.28 3.45
N GLN A 27 -7.84 15.06 4.68
CA GLN A 27 -8.14 15.91 5.84
C GLN A 27 -7.13 17.07 6.01
N CYS A 28 -6.02 17.07 5.27
CA CYS A 28 -4.99 18.09 5.38
C CYS A 28 -5.37 19.38 4.64
N LYS A 29 -5.22 20.51 5.35
CA LYS A 29 -5.35 21.86 4.76
C LYS A 29 -4.01 22.39 4.23
N ASP A 30 -2.91 21.91 4.80
CA ASP A 30 -1.56 22.24 4.33
C ASP A 30 -1.26 21.45 3.05
N ALA A 31 -0.92 22.19 1.98
CA ALA A 31 -0.75 21.61 0.65
C ALA A 31 0.50 20.74 0.53
N GLU A 32 1.58 21.09 1.25
CA GLU A 32 2.83 20.34 1.20
C GLU A 32 2.70 19.03 1.99
N LEU A 33 2.10 19.08 3.18
CA LEU A 33 1.81 17.89 3.96
C LEU A 33 0.85 16.93 3.22
N ARG A 34 -0.16 17.47 2.54
CA ARG A 34 -1.06 16.66 1.71
C ARG A 34 -0.30 15.95 0.59
N ARG A 35 0.55 16.68 -0.15
CA ARG A 35 1.38 16.13 -1.22
C ARG A 35 2.27 14.99 -0.72
N ILE A 36 2.94 15.19 0.42
CA ILE A 36 3.80 14.18 1.03
C ILE A 36 3.00 12.92 1.38
N LEU A 37 1.81 13.07 1.98
CA LEU A 37 0.96 11.93 2.32
C LEU A 37 0.45 11.17 1.08
N GLU A 38 0.11 11.90 0.01
CA GLU A 38 -0.29 11.32 -1.28
C GLU A 38 0.87 10.52 -1.91
N GLU A 39 2.09 11.07 -1.91
CA GLU A 39 3.29 10.38 -2.44
C GLU A 39 3.65 9.13 -1.63
N MET A 40 3.51 9.20 -0.31
CA MET A 40 3.69 8.03 0.55
C MET A 40 2.63 6.97 0.25
N ALA A 41 1.36 7.37 0.11
CA ALA A 41 0.28 6.45 -0.22
C ALA A 41 0.51 5.78 -1.58
N GLU A 42 0.95 6.53 -2.60
CA GLU A 42 1.31 6.00 -3.92
C GLU A 42 2.43 4.96 -3.82
N THR A 43 3.47 5.24 -3.02
CA THR A 43 4.58 4.30 -2.82
C THR A 43 4.09 2.96 -2.25
N HIS A 44 3.20 2.99 -1.26
CA HIS A 44 2.59 1.79 -0.69
C HIS A 44 1.68 1.07 -1.71
N GLN A 45 0.93 1.80 -2.56
CA GLN A 45 0.14 1.21 -3.64
C GLN A 45 0.99 0.48 -4.68
N LEU A 46 2.15 1.05 -5.06
CA LEU A 46 3.10 0.39 -5.96
C LEU A 46 3.63 -0.91 -5.35
N LYS A 47 3.94 -0.90 -4.05
CA LYS A 47 4.37 -2.11 -3.31
C LYS A 47 3.27 -3.19 -3.28
N VAL A 48 2.01 -2.81 -3.05
CA VAL A 48 0.86 -3.74 -3.17
C VAL A 48 0.81 -4.37 -4.55
N ALA A 49 0.97 -3.58 -5.61
CA ALA A 49 0.93 -4.08 -6.98
C ALA A 49 2.05 -5.09 -7.26
N ASP A 50 3.26 -4.82 -6.79
CA ASP A 50 4.41 -5.71 -6.98
C ASP A 50 4.29 -7.00 -6.17
N LEU A 51 3.89 -6.93 -4.90
CA LEU A 51 3.63 -8.10 -4.07
C LEU A 51 2.48 -8.95 -4.64
N SER A 52 1.42 -8.31 -5.13
CA SER A 52 0.31 -9.01 -5.78
C SER A 52 0.74 -9.72 -7.07
N ARG A 53 1.58 -9.08 -7.89
CA ARG A 53 2.17 -9.73 -9.08
C ARG A 53 3.02 -10.93 -8.70
N TYR A 54 3.88 -10.78 -7.67
CA TYR A 54 4.70 -11.87 -7.16
C TYR A 54 3.84 -13.04 -6.67
N LEU A 55 2.83 -12.78 -5.83
CA LEU A 55 1.94 -13.80 -5.29
C LEU A 55 1.21 -14.53 -6.42
N ASN A 56 0.66 -13.80 -7.38
CA ASN A 56 -0.04 -14.37 -8.54
C ASN A 56 0.87 -15.19 -9.46
N HIS A 57 2.17 -14.87 -9.53
CA HIS A 57 3.13 -15.67 -10.28
C HIS A 57 3.45 -17.00 -9.59
N ASN A 58 3.54 -17.02 -8.26
CA ASN A 58 3.86 -18.22 -7.48
C ASN A 58 2.64 -19.12 -7.17
N LEU A 59 1.43 -18.61 -7.38
CA LEU A 59 0.18 -19.38 -7.26
C LEU A 59 -0.24 -20.07 -8.58
N LYS A 60 0.42 -19.76 -9.71
CA LYS A 60 0.22 -20.42 -11.00
C LYS A 60 1.18 -21.60 -11.16
#